data_AF-A0A9W7XTD1-F1
#
_entry.id   AF-A0A9W7XTD1-F1
#
_cell.length_a   1.000
_cell.length_b   1.000
_cell.length_c   1.000
_cell.angle_alpha   90.00
_cell.angle_beta   90.00
_cell.angle_gamma   90.00
#
_symmetry.space_group_name_H-M   'P 1'
#
loop_
_entity.id
_entity.type
_entity.pdbx_description
1 polymer ?
#
loop_
_entity_poly.entity_id
_entity_poly.type
_entity_poly.pdbx_seq_one_letter_code
_entity_poly.pdbx_strand_id
1 'polypeptide(L)' 'MVDPIKILDKAKRSNLKDPWARREVWRDHPSFSKMSQLRGMFPGLGIATGLFAVYLVYDHFSGPKSHKH' A
#
# COMPACT_ATOMS: atom_id res chain seq x y z
N MET A 1 -1.75 12.93 3.56
CA MET A 1 -0.89 14.06 4.00
C MET A 1 0.38 13.43 4.55
N VAL A 2 1.54 13.64 3.92
CA VAL A 2 2.79 13.09 4.46
C VAL A 2 3.13 13.89 5.72
N ASP A 3 3.30 13.19 6.85
CA ASP A 3 3.54 13.84 8.14
C ASP A 3 4.86 14.62 8.07
N PRO A 4 4.88 15.94 8.32
CA PRO A 4 6.11 16.74 8.24
C PRO A 4 7.18 16.21 9.21
N ILE A 5 6.76 15.65 10.34
CA ILE A 5 7.66 15.04 11.34
C ILE A 5 8.45 13.86 10.75
N LYS A 6 7.86 13.02 9.89
CA LYS A 6 8.55 11.87 9.28
C LYS A 6 9.57 12.29 8.22
N ILE A 7 9.30 13.38 7.50
CA ILE A 7 10.26 13.96 6.54
C ILE A 7 11.49 14.47 7.30
N LEU A 8 11.26 15.17 8.41
CA LEU A 8 12.31 15.71 9.26
C LEU A 8 13.12 14.60 9.95
N ASP A 9 12.48 13.53 10.41
CA ASP A 9 13.13 12.36 11.01
C ASP A 9 13.99 11.58 10.00
N LYS A 10 13.51 11.42 8.75
CA LYS A 10 14.28 10.79 7.67
C LYS A 10 15.53 11.61 7.30
N ALA A 11 15.42 12.94 7.24
CA ALA A 11 16.54 13.83 6.94
C ALA A 11 17.58 13.90 8.08
N LYS A 12 17.17 13.64 9.32
CA LYS A 12 18.05 13.67 10.51
C LYS A 12 19.00 12.46 10.58
N ARG A 13 18.73 11.38 9.85
CA ARG A 13 19.52 10.12 9.88
C ARG A 13 20.64 10.03 8.84
N SER A 14 20.71 10.95 7.88
CA SER A 14 21.82 11.02 6.92
C SER A 14 22.74 12.17 7.27
N ASN A 15 23.99 11.88 7.65
CA ASN A 15 25.03 12.87 7.97
C ASN A 15 25.46 13.75 6.77
N LEU A 16 24.74 13.69 5.65
CA LEU A 16 24.87 14.59 4.51
C LEU A 16 23.48 15.18 4.26
N LYS A 17 23.18 16.26 4.99
CA LYS A 17 21.99 17.07 4.78
C LYS A 17 22.19 17.80 3.46
N ASP A 18 21.68 17.23 2.38
CA ASP A 18 21.77 17.83 1.06
C ASP A 18 21.32 19.32 1.13
N PRO A 19 22.20 20.29 0.81
CA PRO A 19 21.88 21.71 0.90
C PRO A 19 20.80 22.13 -0.10
N TRP A 20 20.51 21.30 -1.10
CA TRP A 20 19.51 21.53 -2.13
C TRP A 20 18.18 20.84 -1.84
N ALA A 21 18.06 20.08 -0.76
CA ALA A 21 16.85 19.36 -0.41
C ALA A 21 15.62 20.28 -0.37
N ARG A 22 15.76 21.53 0.11
CA ARG A 22 14.67 22.53 0.10
C ARG A 22 14.24 22.93 -1.31
N ARG A 23 15.17 22.94 -2.28
CA ARG A 23 14.88 23.23 -3.68
C ARG A 23 14.36 22.02 -4.43
N GLU A 24 14.55 20.80 -3.95
CA GLU A 24 13.96 19.60 -4.56
C GLU A 24 12.51 19.33 -4.12
N VAL A 25 12.05 19.95 -3.02
CA VAL A 25 10.70 19.75 -2.47
C VAL A 25 9.58 20.02 -3.48
N TRP A 26 9.75 20.98 -4.41
CA TRP A 26 8.70 21.25 -5.41
C TRP A 26 8.47 20.07 -6.37
N ARG A 27 9.48 19.22 -6.58
CA ARG A 27 9.37 18.01 -7.43
C ARG A 27 8.78 16.83 -6.65
N ASP A 28 8.94 16.85 -5.34
CA ASP A 28 8.47 15.80 -4.44
C ASP A 28 6.96 15.96 -4.16
N HIS A 29 6.15 15.72 -5.19
CA HIS A 29 4.71 15.68 -5.03
C HIS A 29 4.25 14.31 -4.51
N PRO A 30 3.34 14.28 -3.52
CA PRO A 30 2.81 13.03 -2.97
C PRO A 30 2.03 12.20 -3.99
N SER A 31 1.50 12.83 -5.06
CA SER A 31 0.83 12.16 -6.18
C SER A 31 1.76 11.22 -6.96
N PHE A 32 3.05 11.56 -7.08
CA PHE A 32 4.04 10.77 -7.83
C PHE A 32 4.76 9.74 -6.96
N SER A 33 4.40 9.61 -5.69
CA SER A 33 4.96 8.58 -4.81
C SER A 33 4.68 7.18 -5.38
N LYS A 34 5.70 6.31 -5.37
CA LYS A 34 5.60 4.91 -5.81
C LYS A 34 4.42 4.17 -5.19
N MET A 35 4.12 4.48 -3.92
CA MET A 35 3.01 3.86 -3.20
C MET A 35 1.64 4.41 -3.61
N SER A 36 1.58 5.68 -4.04
CA SER A 36 0.37 6.26 -4.63
C SER A 36 0.06 5.61 -5.97
N GLN A 37 1.09 5.39 -6.79
CA GLN A 37 0.98 4.69 -8.07
C GLN A 37 0.52 3.25 -7.86
N LEU A 38 1.16 2.50 -6.94
CA LEU A 38 0.81 1.10 -6.65
C LEU A 38 -0.66 0.92 -6.22
N ARG A 39 -1.20 1.84 -5.41
CA ARG A 39 -2.60 1.81 -4.98
C ARG A 39 -3.58 2.10 -6.13
N GLY A 40 -3.15 2.87 -7.13
CA GLY A 40 -3.94 3.17 -8.32
C GLY A 40 -3.86 2.12 -9.42
N MET A 41 -2.86 1.22 -9.41
CA MET A 41 -2.67 0.21 -10.46
C MET A 41 -3.80 -0.81 -10.56
N PHE A 42 -4.49 -1.10 -9.45
CA PHE A 42 -5.52 -2.13 -9.41
C PHE A 42 -6.79 -1.62 -8.70
N PRO A 43 -7.58 -0.77 -9.37
CA PRO A 43 -8.85 -0.30 -8.82
C PRO A 43 -9.76 -1.51 -8.57
N GLY A 44 -10.15 -1.72 -7.30
CA GLY A 44 -11.08 -2.80 -6.92
C GLY A 44 -10.46 -4.16 -6.60
N LEU A 45 -9.14 -4.37 -6.78
CA LEU A 45 -8.51 -5.68 -6.48
C LEU A 45 -8.63 -6.06 -5.00
N GLY A 46 -8.60 -5.09 -4.09
CA GLY A 46 -8.82 -5.35 -2.66
C GLY A 46 -10.21 -5.94 -2.38
N ILE A 47 -11.26 -5.41 -3.03
CA ILE A 47 -12.64 -5.90 -2.87
C ILE A 47 -12.80 -7.26 -3.54
N ALA A 48 -12.25 -7.43 -4.74
CA ALA A 48 -12.30 -8.69 -5.47
C ALA A 48 -11.64 -9.83 -4.68
N THR A 49 -10.43 -9.62 -4.17
CA THR A 49 -9.73 -10.61 -3.33
C THR A 49 -10.50 -10.89 -2.03
N GLY A 50 -11.09 -9.87 -1.41
CA GLY A 50 -11.92 -10.03 -0.22
C GLY A 50 -13.15 -10.91 -0.47
N LEU A 51 -13.94 -10.60 -1.51
CA LEU A 51 -15.11 -11.40 -1.89
C LEU A 51 -14.74 -12.84 -2.26
N PHE A 52 -13.66 -13.00 -3.01
CA PHE A 52 -13.16 -14.32 -3.39
C PHE A 52 -12.77 -15.15 -2.16
N ALA A 53 -12.04 -14.57 -1.20
CA ALA A 53 -11.68 -15.26 0.04
C ALA A 53 -12.92 -15.63 0.87
N VAL A 54 -13.90 -14.74 0.98
CA VAL A 54 -15.18 -15.03 1.66
C VAL A 54 -15.91 -16.19 0.99
N TYR A 55 -15.96 -16.21 -0.35
CA TYR A 55 -16.55 -17.31 -1.11
C TYR A 55 -15.81 -18.64 -0.87
N LEU A 56 -14.48 -18.65 -0.89
CA LEU A 56 -13.70 -19.86 -0.60
C LEU A 56 -13.93 -20.39 0.82
N VAL A 57 -14.01 -19.50 1.81
CA VAL A 57 -14.34 -19.88 3.19
C VAL A 57 -15.75 -20.46 3.24
N TYR A 58 -16.72 -19.79 2.62
CA TYR A 58 -18.10 -20.28 2.57
C TYR A 58 -18.19 -21.67 1.94
N ASP A 59 -17.51 -21.89 0.81
CA ASP A 59 -17.49 -23.19 0.11
C ASP A 59 -16.76 -24.27 0.93
N HIS A 60 -15.63 -23.92 1.57
CA HIS A 60 -14.88 -24.83 2.42
C HIS A 60 -15.69 -25.32 3.63
N PHE A 61 -16.54 -24.47 4.22
CA PHE A 61 -17.38 -24.82 5.36
C PHE A 61 -18.79 -25.31 4.99
N SER A 62 -19.31 -24.96 3.80
CA SER A 62 -20.65 -25.35 3.33
C SER A 62 -20.65 -26.53 2.35
N GLY A 63 -19.50 -26.94 1.83
CA GLY A 63 -19.39 -28.11 0.97
C GLY A 63 -19.92 -29.37 1.66
N PRO A 64 -20.68 -30.22 0.97
CA PRO A 64 -21.18 -31.46 1.58
C PRO A 64 -19.99 -32.26 2.09
N LYS A 65 -20.08 -32.79 3.31
CA LYS A 65 -19.17 -33.83 3.81
C LYS A 65 -19.20 -34.99 2.81
N SER A 66 -18.32 -34.95 1.83
CA SER A 66 -18.16 -36.03 0.86
C SER A 66 -17.58 -37.20 1.66
N HIS A 67 -18.48 -38.04 2.18
CA HIS A 67 -18.17 -39.41 2.51
C HIS A 67 -17.69 -40.07 1.23
N LYS A 68 -16.38 -40.01 1.00
CA LYS A 68 -15.71 -40.92 0.09
C LYS A 68 -15.59 -42.25 0.84
N HIS A 69 -16.14 -43.30 0.23
CA HIS A 69 -15.87 -44.69 0.61
C HIS A 69 -14.37 -44.96 0.60
#